data_AF-A0A6A3GIR5-F1
#
_entry.id   AF-A0A6A3GIR5-F1
#
_cell.length_a   1.000
_cell.length_b   1.000
_cell.length_c   1.000
_cell.angle_alpha   90.00
_cell.angle_beta   90.00
_cell.angle_gamma   90.00
#
_symmetry.space_group_name_H-M   'P 1'
#
loop_
_entity.id
_entity.type
_entity.pdbx_description
1 polymer ?
#
loop_
_entity_poly.entity_id
_entity_poly.type
_entity_poly.pdbx_seq_one_letter_code
_entity_poly.pdbx_strand_id
1 'polypeptide(L)'
;MPVVLWFAAMACCAVVINLCLQMTLFLSVLTLDKRRELSGKYDIIFKRASYVKSQPHAGGPDTQQTAQPLVSLEPKTPAPEDARRSVTPENRTLTDILDYCVDVYASILTYKIVKLVVLLVFLGWTLWSIYSMESLDQGLPQKEAMPSDSYMIEYFNALDVYLATGVPVYFIVETGYGRNPDTWSLNDQSVETIFCKSKDICGTYSIPNIMNALANNGDKTVTHISPGTTYSWMDDFWGFVNPDSECCRVDSEGAYVPIETGNDTYTTLRSEDNTCLAASVTIPPVPEAQYMSLFSMFATASAGTSCSYGGGSIYRGQFSIDEAPIPTVNASTPAVKLNASGYGNEITTWSYMVTGTSNPTQQRYIDSYKQNIAAAEWISEKTGVDVWVYSLTYVYFEQYLTVVGDAYKLIGLALA
;
A
#
# COMPACT_ATOMS: atom_id res chain seq x y z
N MET A 1 -8.88 -0.26 0.86
CA MET A 1 -8.16 1.03 1.04
C MET A 1 -8.77 1.81 2.21
N PRO A 2 -8.04 2.07 3.31
CA PRO A 2 -8.56 2.78 4.49
C PRO A 2 -9.07 4.20 4.20
N VAL A 3 -8.44 4.90 3.26
CA VAL A 3 -8.82 6.29 2.90
C VAL A 3 -10.25 6.36 2.36
N VAL A 4 -10.62 5.46 1.45
CA VAL A 4 -11.96 5.42 0.85
C VAL A 4 -13.02 5.07 1.90
N LEU A 5 -12.70 4.17 2.84
CA LEU A 5 -13.60 3.80 3.94
C LEU A 5 -13.95 5.02 4.80
N TRP A 6 -12.95 5.76 5.26
CA TRP A 6 -13.18 6.95 6.10
C TRP A 6 -13.86 8.08 5.33
N PHE A 7 -13.45 8.31 4.07
CA PHE A 7 -14.11 9.29 3.21
C PHE A 7 -15.61 8.96 3.04
N ALA A 8 -15.94 7.72 2.70
CA ALA A 8 -17.32 7.29 2.48
C ALA A 8 -18.16 7.40 3.76
N ALA A 9 -17.62 7.01 4.91
CA ALA A 9 -18.30 7.14 6.20
C ALA A 9 -18.60 8.60 6.55
N MET A 10 -17.62 9.49 6.40
CA MET A 10 -17.80 10.92 6.67
C MET A 10 -18.73 11.59 5.66
N ALA A 11 -18.64 11.24 4.38
CA ALA A 11 -19.53 11.74 3.34
C ALA A 11 -20.99 11.31 3.59
N CYS A 12 -21.22 10.06 3.98
CA CYS A 12 -22.55 9.55 4.35
C CYS A 12 -23.15 10.36 5.51
N CYS A 13 -22.41 10.52 6.61
CA CYS A 13 -22.84 11.32 7.75
C CYS A 13 -23.11 12.79 7.37
N ALA A 14 -22.22 13.39 6.57
CA ALA A 14 -22.38 14.77 6.11
C ALA A 14 -23.63 14.96 5.24
N VAL A 15 -23.92 14.02 4.33
CA VAL A 15 -25.12 14.07 3.49
C VAL A 15 -26.39 13.95 4.34
N VAL A 16 -26.42 13.05 5.32
CA VAL A 16 -27.56 12.88 6.23
C VAL A 16 -27.79 14.15 7.07
N ILE A 17 -26.74 14.70 7.68
CA ILE A 17 -26.82 15.94 8.45
C ILE A 17 -27.28 17.09 7.57
N ASN A 18 -26.72 17.23 6.36
CA ASN A 18 -27.12 18.25 5.41
C ASN A 18 -28.61 18.11 5.04
N LEU A 19 -29.09 16.91 4.76
CA LEU A 19 -30.51 16.66 4.49
C LEU A 19 -31.39 17.07 5.68
N CYS A 20 -31.01 16.69 6.90
CA CYS A 20 -31.75 17.07 8.10
C CYS A 20 -31.80 18.59 8.29
N LEU A 21 -30.67 19.30 8.11
CA LEU A 21 -30.60 20.75 8.22
C LEU A 21 -31.39 21.45 7.11
N GLN A 22 -31.35 20.92 5.88
CA GLN A 22 -32.12 21.44 4.75
C GLN A 22 -33.63 21.30 4.98
N MET A 23 -34.09 20.15 5.48
CA MET A 23 -35.51 19.90 5.69
C MET A 23 -36.08 20.54 6.96
N THR A 24 -35.24 20.94 7.92
CA THR A 24 -35.68 21.54 9.19
C THR A 24 -35.35 23.03 9.28
N LEU A 25 -34.07 23.36 9.50
CA LEU A 25 -33.60 24.72 9.73
C LEU A 25 -33.79 25.59 8.50
N PHE A 26 -33.35 25.12 7.33
CA PHE A 26 -33.46 25.90 6.09
C PHE A 26 -34.92 26.14 5.71
N LEU A 27 -35.78 25.13 5.81
CA LEU A 27 -37.21 25.31 5.59
C LEU A 27 -37.84 26.31 6.58
N SER A 28 -37.44 26.27 7.84
CA SER A 28 -37.88 27.24 8.86
C SER A 28 -37.44 28.66 8.50
N VAL A 29 -36.18 28.85 8.11
CA VAL A 29 -35.67 30.14 7.63
C VAL A 29 -36.43 30.62 6.39
N LEU A 30 -36.72 29.72 5.44
CA LEU A 30 -37.50 30.03 4.23
C LEU A 30 -38.94 30.46 4.57
N THR A 31 -39.58 29.83 5.56
CA THR A 31 -40.93 30.25 6.01
C THR A 31 -40.90 31.63 6.68
N LEU A 32 -39.87 31.91 7.49
CA LEU A 32 -39.69 33.23 8.11
C LEU A 32 -39.41 34.30 7.06
N ASP A 33 -38.58 33.99 6.07
CA ASP A 33 -38.29 34.85 4.94
C ASP A 33 -39.56 35.16 4.15
N LYS A 34 -40.38 34.13 3.86
CA LYS A 34 -41.65 34.32 3.17
C LYS A 34 -42.63 35.19 3.97
N ARG A 35 -42.71 35.00 5.29
CA ARG A 35 -43.53 35.86 6.16
C ARG A 35 -43.05 37.31 6.15
N ARG A 36 -41.73 37.53 6.15
CA ARG A 36 -41.12 38.86 6.05
C ARG A 36 -41.47 39.52 4.71
N GLU A 37 -41.29 38.80 3.60
CA GLU A 37 -41.64 39.23 2.24
C GLU A 37 -43.11 39.65 2.16
N LEU A 38 -44.04 38.81 2.65
CA LEU A 38 -45.47 39.10 2.68
C LEU A 38 -45.84 40.30 3.56
N SER A 39 -45.07 40.55 4.62
CA SER A 39 -45.25 41.73 5.49
C SER A 39 -44.68 43.04 4.89
N GLY A 40 -44.09 42.99 3.69
CA GLY A 40 -43.53 44.14 2.99
C GLY A 40 -42.27 44.74 3.64
N LYS A 41 -41.65 44.02 4.58
CA LYS A 41 -40.44 44.48 5.28
C LYS A 41 -39.22 44.35 4.39
N TYR A 42 -38.25 45.23 4.60
CA TYR A 42 -36.97 45.20 3.89
C TYR A 42 -36.17 43.95 4.22
N ASP A 43 -35.38 43.48 3.24
CA ASP A 43 -34.42 42.41 3.47
C ASP A 43 -33.38 42.81 4.54
N ILE A 44 -32.98 41.87 5.39
CA ILE A 44 -32.10 42.11 6.55
C ILE A 44 -30.70 42.53 6.10
N ILE A 45 -30.17 41.91 5.04
CA ILE A 45 -28.78 42.14 4.59
C ILE A 45 -28.70 43.29 3.58
N PHE A 46 -29.57 43.29 2.58
CA PHE A 46 -29.49 44.25 1.46
C PHE A 46 -30.55 45.36 1.50
N LYS A 47 -31.36 45.47 2.56
CA LYS A 47 -32.41 46.49 2.73
C LYS A 47 -33.23 46.73 1.46
N ARG A 48 -33.61 45.66 0.75
CA ARG A 48 -34.47 45.75 -0.44
C ARG A 48 -35.93 45.61 -0.02
N ALA A 49 -36.79 46.55 -0.42
CA ALA A 49 -38.21 46.51 -0.06
C ALA A 49 -38.90 45.35 -0.80
N SER A 50 -39.65 44.52 -0.07
CA SER A 50 -40.66 43.65 -0.69
C SER A 50 -41.93 44.44 -0.94
N TYR A 51 -42.35 44.55 -2.20
CA TYR A 51 -43.55 45.31 -2.59
C TYR A 51 -44.75 44.36 -2.66
N VAL A 52 -45.64 44.43 -1.65
CA VAL A 52 -46.94 43.73 -1.67
C VAL A 52 -48.05 44.78 -1.76
N LYS A 53 -48.83 44.76 -2.85
CA LYS A 53 -49.92 45.72 -3.10
C LYS A 53 -51.23 45.18 -2.48
N SER A 54 -51.74 45.85 -1.45
CA SER A 54 -53.07 45.56 -0.86
C SER A 54 -54.18 46.26 -1.67
N GLN A 55 -55.19 45.51 -2.15
CA GLN A 55 -56.44 46.09 -2.67
C GLN A 55 -57.38 46.49 -1.52
N PRO A 56 -57.99 47.69 -1.53
CA PRO A 56 -58.99 48.08 -0.54
C PRO A 56 -60.41 47.69 -0.97
N HIS A 57 -61.15 47.06 -0.04
CA HIS A 57 -62.60 46.91 -0.13
C HIS A 57 -63.30 48.26 0.07
N ALA A 58 -64.20 48.63 -0.83
CA ALA A 58 -65.09 49.79 -0.71
C ALA A 58 -66.39 49.41 0.01
N GLY A 59 -66.87 50.29 0.89
CA GLY A 59 -67.99 50.09 1.83
C GLY A 59 -69.41 50.12 1.23
N GLY A 60 -70.39 49.70 2.05
CA GLY A 60 -71.82 49.46 1.75
C GLY A 60 -72.71 50.71 1.53
N PRO A 61 -74.06 50.68 1.70
CA PRO A 61 -74.78 50.03 2.82
C PRO A 61 -76.18 49.37 2.57
N ASP A 62 -76.66 48.68 3.63
CA ASP A 62 -78.03 48.39 4.12
C ASP A 62 -79.14 47.68 3.30
N THR A 63 -79.69 46.55 3.83
CA THR A 63 -81.03 46.41 4.50
C THR A 63 -81.67 45.00 4.35
N GLN A 64 -82.05 44.39 5.50
CA GLN A 64 -83.18 43.45 5.80
C GLN A 64 -83.28 41.96 5.31
N GLN A 65 -83.39 41.06 6.31
CA GLN A 65 -84.42 40.00 6.54
C GLN A 65 -84.61 38.89 5.45
N THR A 66 -84.70 37.55 5.66
CA THR A 66 -85.22 36.69 6.74
C THR A 66 -84.92 35.20 6.40
N ALA A 67 -84.84 34.32 7.41
CA ALA A 67 -85.14 32.87 7.47
C ALA A 67 -84.51 31.82 6.48
N GLN A 68 -83.82 30.84 7.07
CA GLN A 68 -83.62 29.45 6.59
C GLN A 68 -84.96 28.65 6.59
N PRO A 69 -85.08 27.37 6.11
CA PRO A 69 -84.06 26.37 5.72
C PRO A 69 -84.37 25.54 4.43
N LEU A 70 -83.43 24.70 3.95
CA LEU A 70 -83.56 23.22 3.86
C LEU A 70 -82.50 22.61 2.92
N VAL A 71 -81.96 21.48 3.39
CA VAL A 71 -80.96 20.54 2.88
C VAL A 71 -81.18 20.03 1.44
N SER A 72 -80.10 19.94 0.64
CA SER A 72 -79.78 18.74 -0.16
C SER A 72 -78.31 18.73 -0.61
N LEU A 73 -77.64 17.61 -0.32
CA LEU A 73 -76.29 17.25 -0.78
C LEU A 73 -76.32 16.84 -2.25
N GLU A 74 -75.40 17.35 -3.08
CA GLU A 74 -74.36 16.58 -3.82
C GLU A 74 -73.47 17.50 -4.69
N PRO A 75 -72.22 17.10 -4.96
CA PRO A 75 -71.16 17.98 -5.44
C PRO A 75 -71.19 18.15 -6.96
N LYS A 76 -71.31 19.41 -7.40
CA LYS A 76 -71.04 19.82 -8.78
C LYS A 76 -69.58 20.27 -8.88
N THR A 77 -68.83 19.60 -9.76
CA THR A 77 -67.49 19.95 -10.23
C THR A 77 -67.36 21.44 -10.57
N PRO A 78 -66.36 22.17 -10.05
CA PRO A 78 -65.97 23.47 -10.59
C PRO A 78 -64.77 23.35 -11.53
N ALA A 79 -64.88 24.07 -12.65
CA ALA A 79 -63.86 24.33 -13.66
C ALA A 79 -62.67 25.16 -13.09
N PRO A 80 -61.57 25.33 -13.83
CA PRO A 80 -60.30 25.77 -13.26
C PRO A 80 -60.33 27.26 -12.91
N GLU A 81 -60.09 27.60 -11.64
CA GLU A 81 -59.80 28.97 -11.22
C GLU A 81 -58.30 29.25 -11.37
N ASP A 82 -58.00 30.13 -12.33
CA ASP A 82 -56.70 30.78 -12.51
C ASP A 82 -56.35 31.65 -11.28
N ALA A 83 -55.61 31.08 -10.32
CA ALA A 83 -54.98 31.84 -9.25
C ALA A 83 -53.70 32.53 -9.75
N ARG A 84 -53.83 33.74 -10.30
CA ARG A 84 -52.68 34.63 -10.62
C ARG A 84 -51.90 34.98 -9.34
N ARG A 85 -50.73 34.37 -9.16
CA ARG A 85 -49.68 34.80 -8.21
C ARG A 85 -49.11 36.16 -8.62
N SER A 86 -49.22 37.16 -7.74
CA SER A 86 -48.52 38.44 -7.88
C SER A 86 -47.08 38.33 -7.37
N VAL A 87 -46.13 38.26 -8.30
CA VAL A 87 -44.67 38.31 -8.06
C VAL A 87 -44.15 39.68 -8.52
N THR A 88 -43.17 40.23 -7.80
CA THR A 88 -42.50 41.52 -8.04
C THR A 88 -41.94 41.65 -9.47
N PRO A 89 -41.96 42.87 -10.07
CA PRO A 89 -41.78 43.05 -11.52
C PRO A 89 -40.36 42.83 -12.05
N GLU A 90 -39.33 42.87 -11.20
CA GLU A 90 -37.92 42.68 -11.61
C GLU A 90 -37.49 41.20 -11.59
N ASN A 91 -38.12 40.38 -10.75
CA ASN A 91 -37.85 38.94 -10.69
C ASN A 91 -38.59 38.17 -11.79
N ARG A 92 -39.73 38.71 -12.27
CA ARG A 92 -40.49 38.18 -13.41
C ARG A 92 -39.63 38.09 -14.67
N THR A 93 -38.88 39.15 -15.00
CA THR A 93 -38.12 39.18 -16.26
C THR A 93 -37.04 38.09 -16.33
N LEU A 94 -36.29 37.85 -15.25
CA LEU A 94 -35.24 36.82 -15.24
C LEU A 94 -35.82 35.39 -15.23
N THR A 95 -36.88 35.15 -14.46
CA THR A 95 -37.54 33.83 -14.42
C THR A 95 -38.27 33.53 -15.72
N ASP A 96 -38.99 34.50 -16.28
CA ASP A 96 -39.65 34.37 -17.59
C ASP A 96 -38.64 34.12 -18.72
N ILE A 97 -37.44 34.72 -18.66
CA ILE A 97 -36.34 34.45 -19.61
C ILE A 97 -35.79 33.03 -19.44
N LEU A 98 -35.55 32.59 -18.19
CA LEU A 98 -35.05 31.24 -17.92
C LEU A 98 -36.06 30.17 -18.35
N ASP A 99 -37.33 30.36 -18.02
CA ASP A 99 -38.41 29.45 -18.41
C ASP A 99 -38.52 29.39 -19.94
N TYR A 100 -38.48 30.53 -20.63
CA TYR A 100 -38.43 30.57 -22.10
C TYR A 100 -37.21 29.82 -22.67
N CYS A 101 -36.02 29.98 -22.07
CA CYS A 101 -34.82 29.25 -22.49
C CYS A 101 -34.97 27.73 -22.29
N VAL A 102 -35.53 27.31 -21.16
CA VAL A 102 -35.78 25.88 -20.87
C VAL A 102 -36.81 25.31 -21.84
N ASP A 103 -37.88 26.04 -22.12
CA ASP A 103 -38.94 25.62 -23.06
C ASP A 103 -38.41 25.47 -24.48
N VAL A 104 -37.58 26.43 -24.93
CA VAL A 104 -36.91 26.35 -26.24
C VAL A 104 -35.96 25.16 -26.30
N TYR A 105 -35.13 24.97 -25.27
CA TYR A 105 -34.20 23.84 -25.20
C TYR A 105 -34.93 22.48 -25.20
N ALA A 106 -35.98 22.34 -24.38
CA ALA A 106 -36.79 21.13 -24.31
C ALA A 106 -37.53 20.85 -25.63
N SER A 107 -38.07 21.90 -26.28
CA SER A 107 -38.71 21.79 -27.59
C SER A 107 -37.73 21.31 -28.67
N ILE A 108 -36.47 21.78 -28.64
CA ILE A 108 -35.43 21.33 -29.56
C ILE A 108 -35.04 19.86 -29.27
N LEU A 109 -34.87 19.50 -27.99
CA LEU A 109 -34.45 18.16 -27.58
C LEU A 109 -35.52 17.09 -27.88
N THR A 110 -36.79 17.46 -27.89
CA THR A 110 -37.92 16.54 -28.12
C THR A 110 -38.14 16.19 -29.60
N TYR A 111 -37.54 16.90 -30.55
CA TYR A 111 -37.58 16.51 -31.97
C TYR A 111 -36.98 15.11 -32.17
N LYS A 112 -37.69 14.23 -32.88
CA LYS A 112 -37.31 12.82 -33.08
C LYS A 112 -35.88 12.65 -33.61
N ILE A 113 -35.47 13.50 -34.56
CA ILE A 113 -34.12 13.47 -35.16
C ILE A 113 -33.08 13.89 -34.13
N VAL A 114 -33.31 14.98 -33.40
CA VAL A 114 -32.39 15.47 -32.36
C VAL A 114 -32.23 14.43 -31.26
N LYS A 115 -33.33 13.84 -30.78
CA LYS A 115 -33.30 12.76 -29.79
C LYS A 115 -32.49 11.55 -30.26
N LEU A 116 -32.65 11.12 -31.51
CA LEU A 116 -31.87 10.02 -32.09
C LEU A 116 -30.38 10.36 -32.14
N VAL A 117 -30.03 11.56 -32.63
CA VAL A 117 -28.65 12.03 -32.70
C VAL A 117 -28.02 12.07 -31.31
N VAL A 118 -28.72 12.63 -30.31
CA VAL A 118 -28.25 12.67 -28.93
C VAL A 118 -27.98 11.27 -28.41
N LEU A 119 -28.92 10.32 -28.58
CA LEU A 119 -28.72 8.93 -28.14
C LEU A 119 -27.52 8.28 -28.83
N LEU A 120 -27.32 8.51 -30.13
CA LEU A 120 -26.17 7.98 -30.86
C LEU A 120 -24.85 8.59 -30.38
N VAL A 121 -24.82 9.89 -30.08
CA VAL A 121 -23.62 10.56 -29.53
C VAL A 121 -23.28 9.99 -28.15
N PHE A 122 -24.26 9.87 -27.26
CA PHE A 122 -24.04 9.29 -25.93
C PHE A 122 -23.61 7.82 -26.02
N LEU A 123 -24.22 7.02 -26.91
CA LEU A 123 -23.81 5.64 -27.14
C LEU A 123 -22.38 5.53 -27.70
N GLY A 124 -22.02 6.39 -28.66
CA GLY A 124 -20.65 6.45 -29.17
C GLY A 124 -19.65 6.80 -28.08
N TRP A 125 -19.98 7.77 -27.24
CA TRP A 125 -19.14 8.20 -26.12
C TRP A 125 -18.99 7.14 -25.04
N THR A 126 -20.06 6.39 -24.72
CA THR A 126 -19.98 5.29 -23.75
C THR A 126 -19.13 4.14 -24.28
N LEU A 127 -19.29 3.75 -25.55
CA LEU A 127 -18.46 2.73 -26.18
C LEU A 127 -16.98 3.16 -26.24
N TRP A 128 -16.72 4.42 -26.55
CA TRP A 128 -15.35 4.98 -26.51
C TRP A 128 -14.76 4.93 -25.10
N SER A 129 -15.55 5.25 -24.08
CA SER A 129 -15.12 5.21 -22.69
C SER A 129 -14.82 3.79 -22.22
N ILE A 130 -15.65 2.81 -22.61
CA ILE A 130 -15.43 1.38 -22.32
C ILE A 130 -14.12 0.91 -22.97
N TYR A 131 -13.90 1.25 -24.23
CA TYR A 131 -12.64 0.92 -24.91
C TYR A 131 -11.42 1.55 -24.23
N SER A 132 -11.51 2.84 -23.85
CA SER A 132 -10.41 3.54 -23.18
C SER A 132 -10.07 2.98 -21.80
N MET A 133 -11.03 2.34 -21.12
CA MET A 133 -10.84 1.79 -19.77
C MET A 133 -9.78 0.69 -19.72
N GLU A 134 -9.58 -0.06 -20.81
CA GLU A 134 -8.55 -1.12 -20.89
C GLU A 134 -7.12 -0.56 -20.91
N SER A 135 -6.95 0.70 -21.31
CA SER A 135 -5.64 1.36 -21.44
C SER A 135 -5.24 2.21 -20.22
N LEU A 136 -6.02 2.17 -19.14
CA LEU A 136 -5.75 2.97 -17.95
C LEU A 136 -4.57 2.39 -17.17
N ASP A 137 -3.48 3.17 -17.10
CA ASP A 137 -2.33 2.85 -16.25
C ASP A 137 -2.75 2.88 -14.77
N GLN A 138 -2.28 1.88 -14.03
CA GLN A 138 -2.60 1.74 -12.61
C GLN A 138 -1.53 2.42 -11.77
N GLY A 139 -1.97 3.37 -10.95
CA GLY A 139 -1.19 3.88 -9.83
C GLY A 139 -1.11 5.40 -9.76
N LEU A 140 -0.50 5.85 -8.66
CA LEU A 140 -0.07 7.22 -8.44
C LEU A 140 1.47 7.34 -8.49
N PRO A 141 2.06 7.92 -9.57
CA PRO A 141 3.49 8.17 -9.61
C PRO A 141 3.93 9.08 -8.46
N GLN A 142 5.05 8.74 -7.81
CA GLN A 142 5.48 9.39 -6.56
C GLN A 142 5.70 10.90 -6.71
N LYS A 143 6.24 11.33 -7.86
CA LYS A 143 6.47 12.74 -8.18
C LYS A 143 5.18 13.57 -8.28
N GLU A 144 4.07 12.97 -8.72
CA GLU A 144 2.78 13.65 -8.85
C GLU A 144 2.10 13.89 -7.49
N ALA A 145 2.51 13.16 -6.47
CA ALA A 145 2.06 13.39 -5.09
C ALA A 145 2.79 14.57 -4.41
N MET A 146 3.85 15.10 -5.04
CA MET A 146 4.66 16.19 -4.50
C MET A 146 4.11 17.56 -4.93
N PRO A 147 4.20 18.60 -4.08
CA PRO A 147 3.89 19.97 -4.50
C PRO A 147 4.74 20.39 -5.71
N SER A 148 4.17 21.20 -6.60
CA SER A 148 4.79 21.57 -7.88
C SER A 148 6.14 22.29 -7.77
N ASP A 149 6.43 22.90 -6.61
CA ASP A 149 7.69 23.61 -6.31
C ASP A 149 8.58 22.84 -5.31
N SER A 150 8.34 21.53 -5.16
CA SER A 150 9.11 20.69 -4.24
C SER A 150 10.43 20.22 -4.85
N TYR A 151 11.52 20.36 -4.09
CA TYR A 151 12.84 19.78 -4.44
C TYR A 151 12.79 18.25 -4.65
N MET A 152 11.76 17.57 -4.14
CA MET A 152 11.56 16.13 -4.35
C MET A 152 11.32 15.77 -5.81
N ILE A 153 10.77 16.67 -6.62
CA ILE A 153 10.58 16.42 -8.05
C ILE A 153 11.94 16.25 -8.73
N GLU A 154 12.89 17.14 -8.47
CA GLU A 154 14.25 17.04 -9.01
C GLU A 154 14.99 15.80 -8.49
N TYR A 155 14.82 15.47 -7.21
CA TYR A 155 15.38 14.26 -6.62
C TYR A 155 14.86 12.98 -7.31
N PHE A 156 13.54 12.83 -7.51
CA PHE A 156 12.99 11.66 -8.20
C PHE A 156 13.42 11.61 -9.66
N ASN A 157 13.46 12.74 -10.36
CA ASN A 157 13.98 12.80 -11.73
C ASN A 157 15.45 12.35 -11.79
N ALA A 158 16.27 12.70 -10.78
CA ALA A 158 17.65 12.24 -10.69
C ALA A 158 17.72 10.73 -10.39
N LEU A 159 16.86 10.21 -9.51
CA LEU A 159 16.79 8.76 -9.25
C LEU A 159 16.42 7.99 -10.52
N ASP A 160 15.44 8.45 -11.30
CA ASP A 160 14.98 7.78 -12.52
C ASP A 160 16.10 7.64 -13.57
N VAL A 161 17.06 8.58 -13.59
CA VAL A 161 18.16 8.61 -14.57
C VAL A 161 19.41 7.91 -14.03
N TYR A 162 19.77 8.14 -12.77
CA TYR A 162 21.10 7.77 -12.25
C TYR A 162 21.08 6.55 -11.34
N LEU A 163 19.94 6.16 -10.76
CA LEU A 163 19.88 5.04 -9.84
C LEU A 163 19.96 3.71 -10.61
N ALA A 164 21.07 2.99 -10.45
CA ALA A 164 21.33 1.73 -11.15
C ALA A 164 20.66 0.50 -10.49
N THR A 165 20.32 0.58 -9.20
CA THR A 165 19.77 -0.53 -8.42
C THR A 165 18.47 -0.12 -7.72
N GLY A 166 17.57 -1.08 -7.55
CA GLY A 166 16.33 -0.87 -6.82
C GLY A 166 16.49 -1.04 -5.31
N VAL A 167 15.33 -1.09 -4.65
CA VAL A 167 15.23 -1.36 -3.21
C VAL A 167 15.60 -2.81 -2.90
N PRO A 168 16.10 -3.10 -1.68
CA PRO A 168 16.34 -4.47 -1.27
C PRO A 168 15.03 -5.23 -1.06
N VAL A 169 15.08 -6.52 -1.36
CA VAL A 169 13.99 -7.49 -1.19
C VAL A 169 14.52 -8.63 -0.35
N TYR A 170 13.80 -8.98 0.70
CA TYR A 170 14.15 -10.03 1.63
C TYR A 170 13.17 -11.18 1.43
N PHE A 171 13.70 -12.38 1.22
CA PHE A 171 12.93 -13.63 1.24
C PHE A 171 13.17 -14.27 2.59
N ILE A 172 12.13 -14.37 3.41
CA ILE A 172 12.22 -14.71 4.82
C ILE A 172 11.76 -16.15 5.02
N VAL A 173 12.57 -16.89 5.78
CA VAL A 173 12.24 -18.19 6.35
C VAL A 173 12.07 -17.99 7.83
N GLU A 174 10.94 -18.42 8.36
CA GLU A 174 10.55 -18.26 9.76
C GLU A 174 10.04 -19.59 10.31
N THR A 175 10.50 -19.93 11.51
CA THR A 175 10.00 -21.08 12.28
C THR A 175 8.51 -20.93 12.59
N GLY A 176 7.76 -22.03 12.52
CA GLY A 176 6.30 -22.02 12.75
C GLY A 176 5.46 -21.23 11.73
N TYR A 177 6.07 -20.64 10.69
CA TYR A 177 5.34 -19.98 9.60
C TYR A 177 4.80 -21.00 8.60
N GLY A 178 3.47 -21.04 8.45
CA GLY A 178 2.81 -21.95 7.51
C GLY A 178 3.05 -23.42 7.88
N ARG A 179 3.80 -24.14 7.05
CA ARG A 179 4.20 -25.54 7.19
C ARG A 179 5.62 -25.72 7.75
N ASN A 180 6.33 -24.62 8.03
CA ASN A 180 7.67 -24.70 8.59
C ASN A 180 7.61 -25.29 10.01
N PRO A 181 8.59 -26.14 10.39
CA PRO A 181 8.68 -26.65 11.74
C PRO A 181 8.96 -25.53 12.75
N ASP A 182 8.63 -25.79 14.02
CA ASP A 182 8.94 -24.88 15.12
C ASP A 182 10.46 -24.74 15.35
N THR A 183 11.24 -25.77 14.98
CA THR A 183 12.69 -25.77 15.09
C THR A 183 13.35 -26.40 13.86
N TRP A 184 14.53 -25.90 13.48
CA TRP A 184 15.31 -26.42 12.35
C TRP A 184 16.60 -27.07 12.82
N SER A 185 16.88 -28.29 12.37
CA SER A 185 18.21 -28.90 12.50
C SER A 185 19.10 -28.44 11.34
N LEU A 186 19.70 -27.25 11.48
CA LEU A 186 20.51 -26.61 10.43
C LEU A 186 21.91 -27.24 10.23
N ASN A 187 22.13 -28.40 10.83
CA ASN A 187 23.32 -29.24 10.70
C ASN A 187 22.97 -30.65 10.17
N ASP A 188 21.70 -30.87 9.80
CA ASP A 188 21.27 -32.06 9.09
C ASP A 188 21.39 -31.82 7.58
N GLN A 189 22.10 -32.71 6.89
CA GLN A 189 22.27 -32.67 5.43
C GLN A 189 20.94 -32.56 4.68
N SER A 190 19.86 -33.15 5.21
CA SER A 190 18.51 -33.09 4.60
C SER A 190 17.93 -31.67 4.60
N VAL A 191 18.36 -30.83 5.54
CA VAL A 191 17.96 -29.42 5.72
C VAL A 191 18.97 -28.50 5.02
N GLU A 192 20.27 -28.76 5.19
CA GLU A 192 21.36 -27.99 4.59
C GLU A 192 21.23 -27.87 3.07
N THR A 193 20.82 -28.95 2.39
CA THR A 193 20.62 -28.98 0.94
C THR A 193 19.63 -27.91 0.43
N ILE A 194 18.70 -27.45 1.28
CA ILE A 194 17.67 -26.46 0.94
C ILE A 194 18.21 -25.02 1.06
N PHE A 195 19.17 -24.78 1.96
CA PHE A 195 19.61 -23.45 2.37
C PHE A 195 21.00 -23.04 1.85
N CYS A 196 21.74 -23.99 1.26
CA CYS A 196 23.07 -23.78 0.68
C CYS A 196 23.03 -23.61 -0.85
N LYS A 197 24.09 -23.06 -1.45
CA LYS A 197 24.11 -22.73 -2.89
C LYS A 197 25.19 -23.48 -3.67
N SER A 198 26.44 -23.42 -3.21
CA SER A 198 27.63 -23.71 -4.02
C SER A 198 28.24 -25.09 -3.82
N LYS A 199 27.83 -25.84 -2.80
CA LYS A 199 28.41 -27.15 -2.48
C LYS A 199 27.67 -28.28 -3.22
N ASP A 200 28.32 -29.43 -3.38
CA ASP A 200 27.76 -30.57 -4.11
C ASP A 200 26.49 -31.15 -3.49
N ILE A 201 26.29 -30.97 -2.17
CA ILE A 201 25.07 -31.40 -1.47
C ILE A 201 23.89 -30.47 -1.72
N CYS A 202 24.12 -29.26 -2.24
CA CYS A 202 23.08 -28.25 -2.37
C CYS A 202 22.10 -28.61 -3.48
N GLY A 203 20.81 -28.59 -3.15
CA GLY A 203 19.76 -28.87 -4.11
C GLY A 203 19.79 -27.86 -5.25
N THR A 204 19.50 -28.33 -6.47
CA THR A 204 19.34 -27.45 -7.63
C THR A 204 18.25 -26.38 -7.40
N TYR A 205 17.23 -26.74 -6.61
CA TYR A 205 16.13 -25.86 -6.20
C TYR A 205 16.29 -25.32 -4.77
N SER A 206 17.51 -25.31 -4.21
CA SER A 206 17.74 -24.64 -2.94
C SER A 206 17.38 -23.14 -3.06
N ILE A 207 16.95 -22.53 -1.96
CA ILE A 207 16.50 -21.14 -1.93
C ILE A 207 17.53 -20.18 -2.58
N PRO A 208 18.81 -20.18 -2.19
CA PRO A 208 19.79 -19.29 -2.81
C PRO A 208 20.14 -19.67 -4.27
N ASN A 209 19.97 -20.93 -4.69
CA ASN A 209 20.14 -21.31 -6.10
C ASN A 209 19.01 -20.78 -6.99
N ILE A 210 17.77 -20.82 -6.50
CA ILE A 210 16.62 -20.22 -7.18
C ILE A 210 16.83 -18.71 -7.32
N MET A 211 17.22 -18.03 -6.24
CA MET A 211 17.52 -16.59 -6.29
C MET A 211 18.63 -16.27 -7.27
N ASN A 212 19.71 -17.06 -7.26
CA ASN A 212 20.82 -16.91 -8.19
C ASN A 212 20.36 -17.08 -9.64
N ALA A 213 19.47 -18.04 -9.91
CA ALA A 213 18.89 -18.23 -11.23
C ALA A 213 18.02 -17.04 -11.64
N LEU A 214 17.16 -16.54 -10.74
CA LEU A 214 16.32 -15.36 -11.02
C LEU A 214 17.14 -14.09 -11.26
N ALA A 215 18.23 -13.89 -10.52
CA ALA A 215 19.08 -12.71 -10.62
C ALA A 215 20.00 -12.72 -11.84
N ASN A 216 20.59 -13.88 -12.18
CA ASN A 216 21.67 -13.98 -13.16
C ASN A 216 21.27 -14.64 -14.48
N ASN A 217 20.32 -15.58 -14.45
CA ASN A 217 19.91 -16.37 -15.62
C ASN A 217 18.46 -16.09 -16.05
N GLY A 218 17.73 -15.27 -15.29
CA GLY A 218 16.35 -14.90 -15.56
C GLY A 218 16.21 -14.01 -16.79
N ASP A 219 15.04 -14.07 -17.43
CA ASP A 219 14.68 -13.11 -18.47
C ASP A 219 14.50 -11.74 -17.82
N LYS A 220 15.38 -10.79 -18.17
CA LYS A 220 15.40 -9.41 -17.63
C LYS A 220 14.13 -8.62 -17.91
N THR A 221 13.26 -9.10 -18.80
CA THR A 221 11.95 -8.49 -19.04
C THR A 221 10.92 -8.87 -17.98
N VAL A 222 11.15 -9.98 -17.26
CA VAL A 222 10.25 -10.52 -16.24
C VAL A 222 10.87 -10.43 -14.84
N THR A 223 12.19 -10.63 -14.72
CA THR A 223 12.88 -10.63 -13.43
C THR A 223 13.36 -9.25 -13.05
N HIS A 224 12.89 -8.77 -11.89
CA HIS A 224 13.21 -7.47 -11.31
C HIS A 224 14.26 -7.58 -10.18
N ILE A 225 15.18 -8.53 -10.29
CA ILE A 225 16.29 -8.74 -9.36
C ILE A 225 17.60 -8.41 -10.06
N SER A 226 18.44 -7.61 -9.42
CA SER A 226 19.75 -7.20 -9.95
C SER A 226 20.75 -8.36 -9.93
N PRO A 227 21.56 -8.53 -10.98
CA PRO A 227 22.55 -9.61 -11.07
C PRO A 227 23.65 -9.45 -10.01
N GLY A 228 24.23 -10.57 -9.59
CA GLY A 228 25.34 -10.61 -8.64
C GLY A 228 24.96 -10.28 -7.19
N THR A 229 23.67 -10.19 -6.85
CA THR A 229 23.19 -9.78 -5.51
C THR A 229 22.69 -10.94 -4.66
N THR A 230 23.16 -12.16 -4.92
CA THR A 230 22.68 -13.38 -4.25
C THR A 230 23.76 -14.01 -3.40
N TYR A 231 23.52 -14.08 -2.10
CA TYR A 231 24.43 -14.64 -1.11
C TYR A 231 23.81 -15.89 -0.46
N SER A 232 24.64 -16.76 0.11
CA SER A 232 24.20 -17.91 0.89
C SER A 232 24.92 -17.90 2.21
N TRP A 233 24.19 -17.56 3.28
CA TRP A 233 24.79 -17.48 4.60
C TRP A 233 25.30 -18.83 5.10
N MET A 234 24.68 -19.95 4.68
CA MET A 234 25.12 -21.29 5.04
C MET A 234 26.49 -21.60 4.40
N ASP A 235 26.66 -21.26 3.12
CA ASP A 235 27.94 -21.43 2.43
C ASP A 235 29.05 -20.60 3.09
N ASP A 236 28.74 -19.37 3.47
CA ASP A 236 29.68 -18.48 4.15
C ASP A 236 29.94 -18.94 5.59
N PHE A 237 28.94 -19.46 6.30
CA PHE A 237 29.10 -20.04 7.62
C PHE A 237 30.08 -21.21 7.59
N TRP A 238 29.94 -22.13 6.64
CA TRP A 238 30.90 -23.20 6.43
C TRP A 238 32.29 -22.69 6.08
N GLY A 239 32.39 -21.66 5.23
CA GLY A 239 33.66 -21.00 4.93
C GLY A 239 34.31 -20.39 6.18
N PHE A 240 33.51 -19.76 7.04
CA PHE A 240 33.95 -19.11 8.27
C PHE A 240 34.49 -20.11 9.30
N VAL A 241 33.81 -21.23 9.52
CA VAL A 241 34.23 -22.25 10.50
C VAL A 241 35.30 -23.19 9.96
N ASN A 242 35.54 -23.21 8.64
CA ASN A 242 36.60 -24.02 8.05
C ASN A 242 37.99 -23.51 8.50
N PRO A 243 38.85 -24.39 9.07
CA PRO A 243 40.19 -24.02 9.53
C PRO A 243 41.08 -23.33 8.48
N ASP A 244 40.95 -23.69 7.20
CA ASP A 244 41.78 -23.14 6.11
C ASP A 244 41.48 -21.66 5.81
N SER A 245 40.33 -21.14 6.23
CA SER A 245 39.98 -19.73 6.03
C SER A 245 40.59 -18.80 7.07
N GLU A 246 41.11 -19.35 8.18
CA GLU A 246 41.62 -18.62 9.35
C GLU A 246 40.61 -17.63 9.98
N CYS A 247 39.34 -17.69 9.57
CA CYS A 247 38.26 -16.79 9.96
C CYS A 247 37.78 -17.02 11.40
N CYS A 248 37.70 -18.27 11.83
CA CYS A 248 37.26 -18.64 13.17
C CYS A 248 38.43 -19.10 14.01
N ARG A 249 38.81 -18.28 15.00
CA ARG A 249 39.89 -18.53 15.96
C ARG A 249 39.37 -18.37 17.38
N VAL A 250 39.89 -19.18 18.30
CA VAL A 250 39.54 -19.18 19.71
C VAL A 250 40.78 -19.25 20.59
N ASP A 251 40.72 -18.58 21.74
CA ASP A 251 41.80 -18.62 22.74
C ASP A 251 41.87 -19.99 23.47
N SER A 252 42.80 -20.11 24.41
CA SER A 252 42.96 -21.31 25.25
C SER A 252 41.73 -21.68 26.07
N GLU A 253 40.88 -20.70 26.37
CA GLU A 253 39.63 -20.82 27.12
C GLU A 253 38.42 -21.07 26.19
N GLY A 254 38.64 -21.15 24.88
CA GLY A 254 37.62 -21.36 23.87
C GLY A 254 36.78 -20.13 23.55
N ALA A 255 37.20 -18.92 23.96
CA ALA A 255 36.53 -17.67 23.62
C ALA A 255 36.93 -17.18 22.24
N TYR A 256 35.96 -16.64 21.49
CA TYR A 256 36.17 -16.13 20.15
C TYR A 256 37.16 -14.97 20.12
N VAL A 257 38.14 -15.07 19.23
CA VAL A 257 39.11 -14.02 18.97
C VAL A 257 38.65 -13.24 17.73
N PRO A 258 38.06 -12.03 17.92
CA PRO A 258 37.41 -11.29 16.85
C PRO A 258 38.38 -10.87 15.75
N ILE A 259 37.84 -10.56 14.58
CA ILE A 259 38.65 -10.04 13.46
C ILE A 259 38.72 -8.51 13.62
N GLU A 260 39.92 -8.00 13.90
CA GLU A 260 40.20 -6.56 13.93
C GLU A 260 41.01 -6.15 12.69
N THR A 261 40.57 -5.10 12.01
CA THR A 261 41.24 -4.56 10.83
C THR A 261 42.15 -3.39 11.19
N GLY A 262 43.33 -3.31 10.56
CA GLY A 262 44.23 -2.16 10.69
C GLY A 262 45.31 -2.29 11.78
N ASN A 263 45.48 -3.49 12.35
CA ASN A 263 46.56 -3.81 13.27
C ASN A 263 47.25 -5.12 12.82
N ASP A 264 48.37 -4.99 12.12
CA ASP A 264 49.10 -6.12 11.56
C ASP A 264 49.66 -7.04 12.67
N THR A 265 50.16 -6.44 13.76
CA THR A 265 50.66 -7.20 14.92
C THR A 265 49.56 -8.06 15.55
N TYR A 266 48.36 -7.51 15.71
CA TYR A 266 47.21 -8.27 16.20
C TYR A 266 46.85 -9.41 15.25
N THR A 267 46.81 -9.13 13.94
CA THR A 267 46.48 -10.14 12.93
C THR A 267 47.46 -11.31 12.96
N THR A 268 48.75 -11.04 13.13
CA THR A 268 49.77 -12.09 13.27
C THR A 268 49.60 -12.89 14.56
N LEU A 269 49.35 -12.24 15.70
CA LEU A 269 49.17 -12.94 16.97
C LEU A 269 47.90 -13.81 16.97
N ARG A 270 46.81 -13.31 16.39
CA ARG A 270 45.56 -14.06 16.23
C ARG A 270 45.73 -15.34 15.42
N SER A 271 46.69 -15.39 14.50
CA SER A 271 46.94 -16.62 13.72
C SER A 271 47.55 -17.75 14.54
N GLU A 272 48.14 -17.43 15.70
CA GLU A 272 48.69 -18.41 16.66
C GLU A 272 47.60 -19.08 17.51
N ASP A 273 46.41 -18.46 17.63
CA ASP A 273 45.27 -19.00 18.35
C ASP A 273 44.69 -20.26 17.67
N ASN A 274 43.97 -21.08 18.42
CA ASN A 274 43.43 -22.34 17.91
C ASN A 274 42.33 -22.08 16.87
N THR A 275 42.24 -22.93 15.85
CA THR A 275 41.10 -22.93 14.92
C THR A 275 39.84 -23.45 15.62
N CYS A 276 38.68 -22.92 15.25
CA CYS A 276 37.41 -23.33 15.88
C CYS A 276 37.05 -24.80 15.66
N LEU A 277 37.39 -25.36 14.50
CA LEU A 277 37.24 -26.77 14.18
C LEU A 277 38.62 -27.40 13.92
N ALA A 278 38.70 -28.72 14.06
CA ALA A 278 39.95 -29.47 13.87
C ALA A 278 40.16 -29.95 12.42
N ALA A 279 39.07 -30.21 11.69
CA ALA A 279 39.13 -30.78 10.34
C ALA A 279 38.84 -29.71 9.29
N SER A 280 39.74 -29.56 8.31
CA SER A 280 39.44 -28.84 7.08
C SER A 280 38.81 -29.78 6.06
N VAL A 281 37.53 -29.57 5.80
CA VAL A 281 36.76 -30.22 4.74
C VAL A 281 35.80 -29.21 4.13
N THR A 282 35.35 -29.45 2.91
CA THR A 282 34.50 -28.53 2.13
C THR A 282 33.19 -28.16 2.82
N ILE A 283 32.61 -29.10 3.58
CA ILE A 283 31.44 -28.93 4.44
C ILE A 283 31.89 -29.41 5.84
N PRO A 284 32.31 -28.49 6.72
CA PRO A 284 32.80 -28.84 8.05
C PRO A 284 31.70 -29.52 8.87
N PRO A 285 31.94 -30.69 9.49
CA PRO A 285 30.97 -31.32 10.38
C PRO A 285 30.90 -30.50 11.67
N VAL A 286 29.94 -29.58 11.74
CA VAL A 286 29.74 -28.74 12.93
C VAL A 286 29.10 -29.61 14.02
N PRO A 287 29.67 -29.76 15.22
CA PRO A 287 29.00 -30.48 16.28
C PRO A 287 27.74 -29.73 16.72
N GLU A 288 26.62 -30.45 16.94
CA GLU A 288 25.34 -29.84 17.35
C GLU A 288 25.48 -28.95 18.60
N ALA A 289 26.26 -29.41 19.60
CA ALA A 289 26.54 -28.65 20.82
C ALA A 289 27.34 -27.35 20.59
N GLN A 290 28.00 -27.20 19.44
CA GLN A 290 28.81 -26.03 19.10
C GLN A 290 28.14 -25.11 18.09
N TYR A 291 27.07 -25.57 17.42
CA TYR A 291 26.45 -24.89 16.29
C TYR A 291 26.10 -23.43 16.63
N MET A 292 25.38 -23.20 17.72
CA MET A 292 24.97 -21.85 18.11
C MET A 292 26.14 -20.96 18.55
N SER A 293 27.16 -21.50 19.23
CA SER A 293 28.36 -20.72 19.54
C SER A 293 29.09 -20.28 18.26
N LEU A 294 29.29 -21.19 17.32
CA LEU A 294 29.98 -20.91 16.06
C LEU A 294 29.17 -19.98 15.16
N PHE A 295 27.85 -20.18 15.10
CA PHE A 295 26.95 -19.30 14.38
C PHE A 295 26.94 -17.89 14.98
N SER A 296 26.90 -17.77 16.31
CA SER A 296 26.97 -16.47 16.99
C SER A 296 28.28 -15.72 16.70
N MET A 297 29.41 -16.44 16.61
CA MET A 297 30.69 -15.88 16.18
C MET A 297 30.61 -15.41 14.71
N PHE A 298 30.13 -16.26 13.81
CA PHE A 298 29.95 -15.94 12.39
C PHE A 298 29.07 -14.70 12.18
N ALA A 299 27.90 -14.67 12.82
CA ALA A 299 26.89 -13.66 12.63
C ALA A 299 27.27 -12.29 13.23
N THR A 300 28.38 -12.22 13.97
CA THR A 300 28.93 -10.97 14.52
C THR A 300 30.33 -10.64 13.98
N ALA A 301 30.98 -11.57 13.27
CA ALA A 301 32.28 -11.37 12.66
C ALA A 301 32.22 -10.40 11.48
N SER A 302 33.16 -9.45 11.43
CA SER A 302 33.31 -8.53 10.30
C SER A 302 33.93 -9.24 9.09
N ALA A 303 33.32 -9.12 7.91
CA ALA A 303 34.00 -9.46 6.67
C ALA A 303 35.04 -8.39 6.30
N GLY A 304 36.17 -8.83 5.74
CA GLY A 304 37.26 -7.98 5.30
C GLY A 304 38.35 -8.77 4.60
N THR A 305 39.53 -8.17 4.42
CA THR A 305 40.68 -8.83 3.76
C THR A 305 41.20 -10.04 4.53
N SER A 306 41.10 -10.01 5.86
CA SER A 306 41.53 -11.13 6.72
C SER A 306 40.53 -12.28 6.76
N CYS A 307 39.27 -12.03 6.40
CA CYS A 307 38.22 -13.05 6.33
C CYS A 307 37.06 -12.54 5.48
N SER A 308 36.81 -13.15 4.31
CA SER A 308 35.69 -12.78 3.45
C SER A 308 34.34 -13.32 3.92
N TYR A 309 34.34 -14.32 4.80
CA TYR A 309 33.14 -15.05 5.24
C TYR A 309 32.48 -14.47 6.50
N GLY A 310 32.91 -13.32 7.01
CA GLY A 310 32.34 -12.72 8.21
C GLY A 310 30.87 -12.31 8.02
N GLY A 311 29.95 -12.94 8.74
CA GLY A 311 28.51 -12.73 8.54
C GLY A 311 27.96 -11.44 9.16
N GLY A 312 28.64 -10.85 10.14
CA GLY A 312 28.17 -9.67 10.86
C GLY A 312 28.11 -8.38 10.05
N SER A 313 28.85 -8.28 8.94
CA SER A 313 28.75 -7.16 8.00
C SER A 313 27.86 -7.46 6.80
N ILE A 314 27.86 -8.70 6.30
CA ILE A 314 27.11 -9.11 5.09
C ILE A 314 25.63 -9.36 5.42
N TYR A 315 25.36 -10.05 6.53
CA TYR A 315 24.04 -10.53 6.93
C TYR A 315 23.46 -9.73 8.11
N ARG A 316 23.93 -8.50 8.31
CA ARG A 316 23.48 -7.66 9.42
C ARG A 316 21.97 -7.46 9.39
N GLY A 317 21.29 -7.84 10.47
CA GLY A 317 19.83 -7.73 10.59
C GLY A 317 19.05 -8.76 9.77
N GLN A 318 19.71 -9.76 9.19
CA GLN A 318 19.05 -10.83 8.42
C GLN A 318 18.74 -12.08 9.25
N PHE A 319 19.02 -12.08 10.56
CA PHE A 319 18.82 -13.20 11.46
C PHE A 319 18.09 -12.80 12.74
N SER A 320 17.30 -13.73 13.25
CA SER A 320 16.70 -13.71 14.59
C SER A 320 17.11 -14.98 15.34
N ILE A 321 17.52 -14.82 16.60
CA ILE A 321 17.84 -15.91 17.52
C ILE A 321 16.85 -15.81 18.69
N ASP A 322 16.14 -16.90 18.99
CA ASP A 322 15.11 -16.94 20.04
C ASP A 322 14.11 -15.75 19.95
N GLU A 323 13.59 -15.47 18.74
CA GLU A 323 12.69 -14.33 18.42
C GLU A 323 13.28 -12.93 18.67
N ALA A 324 14.59 -12.81 18.89
CA ALA A 324 15.29 -11.56 19.12
C ALA A 324 16.34 -11.27 18.03
N PRO A 325 16.55 -9.98 17.68
CA PRO A 325 17.61 -9.61 16.75
C PRO A 325 18.99 -9.87 17.36
N ILE A 326 19.96 -10.23 16.51
CA ILE A 326 21.36 -10.39 16.94
C ILE A 326 21.88 -9.06 17.51
N PRO A 327 22.50 -9.06 18.71
CA PRO A 327 22.98 -7.83 19.34
C PRO A 327 24.14 -7.21 18.56
N THR A 328 24.26 -5.88 18.65
CA THR A 328 25.44 -5.19 18.12
C THR A 328 26.61 -5.36 19.07
N VAL A 329 27.66 -6.06 18.63
CA VAL A 329 28.87 -6.32 19.42
C VAL A 329 29.75 -5.08 19.48
N ASN A 330 30.26 -4.79 20.68
CA ASN A 330 31.24 -3.74 20.94
C ASN A 330 32.34 -4.27 21.88
N ALA A 331 33.35 -3.44 22.19
CA ALA A 331 34.47 -3.84 23.05
C ALA A 331 34.07 -4.28 24.47
N SER A 332 32.88 -3.90 24.95
CA SER A 332 32.35 -4.33 26.26
C SER A 332 31.46 -5.58 26.19
N THR A 333 31.19 -6.09 24.99
CA THR A 333 30.38 -7.29 24.79
C THR A 333 31.24 -8.51 25.10
N PRO A 334 30.80 -9.42 25.99
CA PRO A 334 31.54 -10.64 26.27
C PRO A 334 31.76 -11.47 24.99
N ALA A 335 32.98 -12.00 24.83
CA ALA A 335 33.28 -12.91 23.74
C ALA A 335 32.44 -14.19 23.84
N VAL A 336 31.91 -14.64 22.70
CA VAL A 336 31.20 -15.91 22.60
C VAL A 336 32.20 -17.04 22.86
N LYS A 337 31.84 -18.02 23.67
CA LYS A 337 32.67 -19.20 23.96
C LYS A 337 32.15 -20.44 23.23
N LEU A 338 33.06 -21.31 22.80
CA LEU A 338 32.70 -22.62 22.24
C LEU A 338 31.89 -23.45 23.23
N ASN A 339 30.93 -24.22 22.72
CA ASN A 339 29.99 -25.04 23.49
C ASN A 339 29.06 -24.24 24.42
N ALA A 340 28.95 -22.92 24.23
CA ALA A 340 27.93 -22.09 24.86
C ALA A 340 26.78 -21.79 23.87
N SER A 341 25.65 -21.34 24.37
CA SER A 341 24.54 -20.85 23.51
C SER A 341 24.92 -19.58 22.74
N GLY A 342 25.95 -18.84 23.16
CA GLY A 342 26.29 -17.57 22.53
C GLY A 342 25.20 -16.54 22.81
N TYR A 343 24.39 -16.19 21.80
CA TYR A 343 23.28 -15.24 21.94
C TYR A 343 21.89 -15.88 22.12
N GLY A 344 21.79 -17.21 22.04
CA GLY A 344 20.53 -17.93 22.25
C GLY A 344 20.63 -19.38 21.79
N ASN A 345 19.52 -20.11 21.80
CA ASN A 345 19.56 -21.55 21.59
C ASN A 345 19.22 -21.97 20.16
N GLU A 346 18.50 -21.13 19.42
CA GLU A 346 18.05 -21.48 18.07
C GLU A 346 17.89 -20.27 17.15
N ILE A 347 18.13 -20.50 15.85
CA ILE A 347 17.88 -19.51 14.81
C ILE A 347 16.40 -19.62 14.42
N THR A 348 15.62 -18.62 14.81
CA THR A 348 14.15 -18.59 14.64
C THR A 348 13.73 -18.04 13.29
N THR A 349 14.52 -17.13 12.72
CA THR A 349 14.23 -16.49 11.43
C THR A 349 15.52 -16.14 10.72
N TRP A 350 15.54 -16.31 9.41
CA TRP A 350 16.60 -15.75 8.57
C TRP A 350 16.04 -15.27 7.23
N SER A 351 16.78 -14.40 6.58
CA SER A 351 16.41 -13.88 5.27
C SER A 351 17.52 -14.01 4.26
N TYR A 352 17.12 -14.15 3.00
CA TYR A 352 18.00 -14.00 1.85
C TYR A 352 17.67 -12.68 1.17
N MET A 353 18.55 -11.71 1.36
CA MET A 353 18.46 -10.41 0.72
C MET A 353 18.93 -10.49 -0.73
N VAL A 354 18.13 -9.94 -1.64
CA VAL A 354 18.50 -9.63 -3.02
C VAL A 354 18.22 -8.16 -3.30
N THR A 355 18.94 -7.57 -4.25
CA THR A 355 18.70 -6.17 -4.64
C THR A 355 17.76 -6.12 -5.83
N GLY A 356 16.71 -5.32 -5.78
CA GLY A 356 15.83 -5.12 -6.93
C GLY A 356 16.54 -4.45 -8.11
N THR A 357 15.99 -4.53 -9.31
CA THR A 357 16.42 -3.69 -10.45
C THR A 357 15.99 -2.24 -10.26
N SER A 358 16.63 -1.30 -10.96
CA SER A 358 16.14 0.08 -11.00
C SER A 358 14.68 0.13 -11.48
N ASN A 359 13.81 0.71 -10.65
CA ASN A 359 12.37 0.81 -10.86
C ASN A 359 11.98 2.29 -11.05
N PRO A 360 12.22 2.88 -12.23
CA PRO A 360 11.91 4.30 -12.49
C PRO A 360 10.41 4.57 -12.58
N THR A 361 9.59 3.54 -12.79
CA THR A 361 8.14 3.69 -12.90
C THR A 361 7.43 2.92 -11.80
N GLN A 362 6.26 3.43 -11.41
CA GLN A 362 5.38 2.76 -10.48
C GLN A 362 4.97 1.36 -10.95
N GLN A 363 4.67 1.20 -12.24
CA GLN A 363 4.30 -0.10 -12.78
C GLN A 363 5.40 -1.13 -12.53
N ARG A 364 6.68 -0.74 -12.65
CA ARG A 364 7.80 -1.63 -12.31
C ARG A 364 7.87 -2.00 -10.83
N TYR A 365 7.48 -1.12 -9.91
CA TYR A 365 7.35 -1.51 -8.50
C TYR A 365 6.24 -2.56 -8.29
N ILE A 366 5.09 -2.39 -8.96
CA ILE A 366 3.98 -3.33 -8.89
C ILE A 366 4.36 -4.68 -9.50
N ASP A 367 4.99 -4.68 -10.68
CA ASP A 367 5.43 -5.89 -11.39
C ASP A 367 6.53 -6.61 -10.61
N SER A 368 7.51 -5.88 -10.08
CA SER A 368 8.53 -6.40 -9.19
C SER A 368 7.90 -7.05 -7.95
N TYR A 369 6.90 -6.42 -7.34
CA TYR A 369 6.24 -7.00 -6.18
C TYR A 369 5.49 -8.29 -6.54
N LYS A 370 4.69 -8.29 -7.62
CA LYS A 370 3.99 -9.48 -8.14
C LYS A 370 4.95 -10.63 -8.42
N GLN A 371 6.06 -10.33 -9.09
CA GLN A 371 7.07 -11.32 -9.44
C GLN A 371 7.75 -11.90 -8.19
N ASN A 372 8.05 -11.08 -7.18
CA ASN A 372 8.67 -11.55 -5.94
C ASN A 372 7.71 -12.40 -5.09
N ILE A 373 6.41 -12.07 -5.02
CA ILE A 373 5.41 -12.94 -4.39
C ILE A 373 5.35 -14.29 -5.12
N ALA A 374 5.24 -14.28 -6.46
CA ALA A 374 5.19 -15.50 -7.25
C ALA A 374 6.46 -16.34 -7.10
N ALA A 375 7.63 -15.69 -6.98
CA ALA A 375 8.89 -16.37 -6.70
C ALA A 375 8.89 -17.02 -5.31
N ALA A 376 8.36 -16.35 -4.29
CA ALA A 376 8.24 -16.90 -2.94
C ALA A 376 7.33 -18.13 -2.92
N GLU A 377 6.15 -18.03 -3.52
CA GLU A 377 5.20 -19.15 -3.66
C GLU A 377 5.83 -20.34 -4.38
N TRP A 378 6.55 -20.07 -5.48
CA TRP A 378 7.21 -21.12 -6.24
C TRP A 378 8.37 -21.77 -5.48
N ILE A 379 9.16 -20.98 -4.74
CA ILE A 379 10.18 -21.51 -3.83
C ILE A 379 9.52 -22.45 -2.83
N SER A 380 8.42 -22.03 -2.20
CA SER A 380 7.71 -22.83 -1.20
C SER A 380 7.07 -24.10 -1.75
N GLU A 381 6.65 -24.09 -3.00
CA GLU A 381 6.18 -25.28 -3.69
C GLU A 381 7.34 -26.28 -3.93
N LYS A 382 8.52 -25.78 -4.35
CA LYS A 382 9.65 -26.64 -4.73
C LYS A 382 10.50 -27.13 -3.58
N THR A 383 10.70 -26.32 -2.55
CA THR A 383 11.52 -26.69 -1.38
C THR A 383 10.70 -27.36 -0.28
N GLY A 384 9.38 -27.15 -0.27
CA GLY A 384 8.52 -27.53 0.85
C GLY A 384 8.67 -26.60 2.07
N VAL A 385 9.45 -25.52 1.95
CA VAL A 385 9.66 -24.51 3.00
C VAL A 385 8.85 -23.27 2.68
N ASP A 386 7.94 -22.88 3.57
CA ASP A 386 7.13 -21.69 3.37
C ASP A 386 7.99 -20.43 3.56
N VAL A 387 8.02 -19.60 2.52
CA VAL A 387 8.84 -18.39 2.39
C VAL A 387 7.90 -17.25 2.06
N TRP A 388 8.09 -16.13 2.76
CA TRP A 388 7.39 -14.90 2.45
C TRP A 388 8.37 -13.80 2.08
N VAL A 389 7.89 -12.75 1.42
CA VAL A 389 8.74 -11.67 0.89
C VAL A 389 8.43 -10.34 1.53
N TYR A 390 9.48 -9.58 1.80
CA TYR A 390 9.41 -8.25 2.34
C TYR A 390 10.29 -7.27 1.57
N SER A 391 9.73 -6.09 1.33
CA SER A 391 10.47 -4.89 0.98
C SER A 391 9.72 -3.70 1.54
N LEU A 392 10.44 -2.63 1.88
CA LEU A 392 9.86 -1.41 2.45
C LEU A 392 8.71 -0.85 1.60
N THR A 393 8.77 -1.03 0.28
CA THR A 393 7.81 -0.47 -0.66
C THR A 393 6.52 -1.28 -0.76
N TYR A 394 6.52 -2.57 -0.42
CA TYR A 394 5.40 -3.48 -0.70
C TYR A 394 4.09 -3.04 -0.04
N VAL A 395 4.15 -2.56 1.20
CA VAL A 395 2.99 -2.08 1.96
C VAL A 395 2.23 -0.96 1.23
N TYR A 396 2.92 -0.17 0.41
CA TYR A 396 2.31 0.91 -0.39
C TYR A 396 1.75 0.41 -1.73
N PHE A 397 2.33 -0.64 -2.30
CA PHE A 397 1.97 -1.15 -3.62
C PHE A 397 0.98 -2.32 -3.59
N GLU A 398 0.77 -2.94 -2.42
CA GLU A 398 -0.16 -4.06 -2.22
C GLU A 398 -1.59 -3.74 -2.64
N GLN A 399 -2.05 -2.51 -2.39
CA GLN A 399 -3.38 -2.07 -2.83
C GLN A 399 -3.61 -2.21 -4.35
N TYR A 400 -2.56 -2.12 -5.17
CA TYR A 400 -2.68 -2.23 -6.63
C TYR A 400 -2.77 -3.68 -7.11
N LEU A 401 -2.56 -4.67 -6.24
CA LEU A 401 -2.78 -6.07 -6.59
C LEU A 401 -4.27 -6.40 -6.74
N THR A 402 -5.13 -5.74 -5.94
CA THR A 402 -6.57 -6.01 -5.91
C THR A 402 -7.43 -4.83 -6.37
N VAL A 403 -6.85 -3.66 -6.65
CA VAL A 403 -7.58 -2.41 -6.95
C VAL A 403 -8.66 -2.55 -8.01
N VAL A 404 -8.40 -3.32 -9.07
CA VAL A 404 -9.36 -3.55 -10.15
C VAL A 404 -10.58 -4.32 -9.65
N GLY A 405 -10.35 -5.42 -8.91
CA GLY A 405 -11.42 -6.21 -8.31
C GLY A 405 -12.20 -5.44 -7.25
N ASP A 406 -11.51 -4.61 -6.47
CA ASP A 406 -12.14 -3.75 -5.46
C ASP A 406 -12.98 -2.66 -6.12
N ALA A 407 -12.52 -2.04 -7.20
CA ALA A 407 -13.28 -1.05 -7.96
C ALA A 407 -14.58 -1.64 -8.53
N TYR A 408 -14.52 -2.83 -9.16
CA TYR A 408 -15.71 -3.52 -9.65
C TYR A 408 -16.72 -3.81 -8.55
N LYS A 409 -16.26 -4.30 -7.39
CA LYS A 409 -17.14 -4.59 -6.25
C LYS A 409 -17.76 -3.30 -5.69
N LEU A 410 -16.97 -2.26 -5.45
CA LEU A 410 -17.44 -1.03 -4.82
C LEU A 410 -18.40 -0.24 -5.72
N ILE A 411 -18.06 -0.08 -7.00
CA ILE A 411 -18.92 0.62 -7.97
C ILE A 411 -20.16 -0.23 -8.25
N GLY A 412 -19.99 -1.54 -8.43
CA GLY A 412 -21.10 -2.46 -8.69
C GLY A 412 -22.13 -2.48 -7.54
N LEU A 413 -21.66 -2.52 -6.29
CA LEU A 413 -22.53 -2.48 -5.11
C LEU A 413 -23.20 -1.11 -4.90
N ALA A 414 -22.59 -0.01 -5.35
CA ALA A 414 -23.20 1.32 -5.27
C ALA A 414 -24.28 1.55 -6.35
N LEU A 415 -24.19 0.82 -7.48
CA LEU A 415 -25.18 0.86 -8.56
C LEU A 415 -26.39 -0.06 -8.29
N ALA A 416 -26.18 -1.14 -7.55
CA ALA A 416 -27.23 -2.07 -7.10
C ALA A 416 -28.05 -1.45 -5.97
#